data_AF-A0A524Q910-F1
#
_entry.id   AF-A0A524Q910-F1
#
_cell.length_a   1.000
_cell.length_b   1.000
_cell.length_c   1.000
_cell.angle_alpha   90.00
_cell.angle_beta   90.00
_cell.angle_gamma   90.00
#
_symmetry.space_group_name_H-M   'P 1'
#
loop_
_entity.id
_entity.type
_entity.pdbx_description
1 polymer ?
#
loop_
_entity_poly.entity_id
_entity_poly.type
_entity_poly.pdbx_seq_one_letter_code
_entity_poly.pdbx_strand_id
1 'polypeptide(L)'
;MPKEIRLTDSNPYTQLTLMQKHYVEARLQGLSKSASCRACGHRTTSSHSMEHNPKVQAAIRYLIRESTASVEELTKSDVMTGMMDAVNAAATASELVMAWREIGKLLGAYEPERKILEIRDYTTDELKALSDKDLAKLAGPSLANVIEDAEFEEVG
;
A
#
# COMPACT_ATOMS: atom_id res chain seq x y z
N MET A 1 15.19 -6.36 18.19
CA MET A 1 14.84 -5.50 17.04
C MET A 1 15.52 -6.06 15.79
N PRO A 2 14.80 -6.43 14.73
CA PRO A 2 15.42 -6.82 13.47
C PRO A 2 16.06 -5.58 12.84
N LYS A 3 17.34 -5.67 12.48
CA LYS A 3 18.05 -4.59 11.78
C LYS A 3 17.46 -4.41 10.39
N GLU A 4 16.98 -3.22 10.08
CA GLU A 4 16.65 -2.82 8.72
C GLU A 4 17.93 -2.87 7.87
N ILE A 5 17.94 -3.80 6.91
CA ILE A 5 18.97 -3.82 5.88
C ILE A 5 18.51 -2.79 4.84
N ARG A 6 19.23 -1.67 4.74
CA ARG A 6 19.11 -0.75 3.60
C ARG A 6 19.38 -1.57 2.34
N LEU A 7 18.36 -1.80 1.53
CA LEU A 7 18.50 -2.38 0.20
C LEU A 7 19.25 -1.37 -0.66
N THR A 8 20.58 -1.47 -0.69
CA THR A 8 21.38 -0.91 -1.78
C THR A 8 20.92 -1.58 -3.08
N ASP A 9 20.87 -0.86 -4.21
CA ASP A 9 20.48 -1.37 -5.55
C ASP A 9 21.33 -2.55 -6.10
N SER A 10 22.21 -3.11 -5.26
CA SER A 10 23.01 -4.29 -5.55
C SER A 10 22.22 -5.58 -5.29
N ASN A 11 22.16 -6.44 -6.31
CA ASN A 11 21.48 -7.75 -6.25
C ASN A 11 21.99 -8.58 -5.04
N PRO A 12 21.14 -8.85 -4.02
CA PRO A 12 21.54 -9.53 -2.79
C PRO A 12 21.96 -10.99 -3.00
N TYR A 13 21.59 -11.60 -4.13
CA TYR A 13 22.00 -12.96 -4.50
C TYR A 13 23.51 -13.05 -4.77
N THR A 14 24.14 -11.97 -5.25
CA THR A 14 25.60 -11.96 -5.55
C THR A 14 26.46 -12.15 -4.30
N GLN A 15 25.97 -11.70 -3.15
CA GLN A 15 26.66 -11.72 -1.86
C GLN A 15 26.47 -13.04 -1.09
N LEU A 16 25.74 -14.00 -1.67
CA LEU A 16 25.50 -15.30 -1.07
C LEU A 16 26.66 -16.25 -1.32
N THR A 17 26.94 -17.10 -0.31
CA THR A 17 27.79 -18.28 -0.49
C THR A 17 27.18 -19.25 -1.49
N LEU A 18 27.99 -20.12 -2.11
CA LEU A 18 27.50 -21.13 -3.06
C LEU A 18 26.40 -22.01 -2.45
N MET A 19 26.53 -22.37 -1.18
CA MET A 19 25.53 -23.14 -0.45
C MET A 19 24.19 -22.41 -0.32
N GLN A 20 24.23 -21.13 0.04
CA GLN A 20 23.02 -20.31 0.15
C GLN A 20 22.36 -20.12 -1.21
N LYS A 21 23.14 -19.99 -2.30
CA LYS A 21 22.61 -19.91 -3.66
C LYS A 21 21.81 -21.16 -4.04
N HIS A 22 22.38 -22.35 -3.82
CA HIS A 22 21.65 -23.61 -4.04
C HIS A 22 20.40 -23.73 -3.18
N TYR A 23 20.41 -23.23 -1.93
CA TYR A 23 19.22 -23.21 -1.08
C TYR A 23 18.13 -22.31 -1.67
N VAL A 24 18.52 -21.10 -2.10
CA VAL A 24 17.61 -20.14 -2.74
C VAL A 24 17.02 -20.72 -4.02
N GLU A 25 17.83 -21.32 -4.88
CA GLU A 25 17.37 -21.98 -6.11
C GLU A 25 16.37 -23.11 -5.84
N ALA A 26 16.68 -24.00 -4.89
CA ALA A 26 15.78 -25.07 -4.49
C ALA A 26 14.45 -24.53 -3.94
N ARG A 27 14.49 -23.42 -3.18
CA ARG A 27 13.27 -22.76 -2.69
C ARG A 27 12.45 -22.13 -3.81
N LEU A 28 13.09 -21.52 -4.81
CA LEU A 28 12.42 -20.95 -5.99
C LEU A 28 11.80 -22.04 -6.88
N GLN A 29 12.39 -23.23 -6.91
CA GLN A 29 11.81 -24.42 -7.55
C GLN A 29 10.63 -25.04 -6.77
N GLY A 30 10.22 -24.43 -5.65
CA GLY A 30 9.08 -24.87 -4.86
C GLY A 30 9.39 -25.97 -3.83
N LEU A 31 10.65 -26.36 -3.63
CA LEU A 31 11.00 -27.38 -2.64
C LEU A 31 10.79 -26.88 -1.20
N SER A 32 10.35 -27.76 -0.30
CA SER A 32 10.20 -27.43 1.12
C SER A 32 11.54 -27.05 1.77
N LYS A 33 11.50 -26.37 2.92
CA LYS A 33 12.72 -25.94 3.66
C LYS A 33 13.69 -27.09 3.91
N SER A 34 13.15 -28.23 4.34
CA SER A 34 13.92 -29.44 4.62
C SER A 34 14.43 -30.12 3.35
N ALA A 35 13.66 -30.13 2.26
CA ALA A 35 14.10 -30.66 0.98
C ALA A 35 15.22 -29.78 0.36
N SER A 36 15.06 -28.46 0.43
CA SER A 36 16.04 -27.49 -0.06
C SER A 36 17.35 -27.60 0.69
N CYS A 37 17.31 -27.75 2.02
CA CYS A 37 18.51 -27.93 2.83
C CYS A 37 19.25 -29.23 2.48
N ARG A 38 18.52 -30.34 2.24
CA ARG A 38 19.10 -31.60 1.76
C ARG A 38 19.72 -31.47 0.36
N ALA A 39 19.07 -30.74 -0.54
CA ALA A 39 19.56 -30.50 -1.91
C ALA A 39 20.90 -29.73 -1.92
N CYS A 40 21.18 -28.93 -0.89
CA CYS A 40 22.43 -28.20 -0.74
C CYS A 40 23.61 -29.07 -0.24
N GLY A 41 23.38 -30.36 0.08
CA GLY A 41 24.44 -31.33 0.37
C GLY A 41 25.17 -31.15 1.72
N HIS A 42 24.68 -30.29 2.62
CA HIS A 42 25.34 -30.06 3.91
C HIS A 42 24.66 -30.78 5.08
N ARG A 43 25.42 -31.59 5.84
CA ARG A 43 24.93 -32.40 6.97
C ARG A 43 24.67 -31.59 8.25
N THR A 44 25.28 -30.40 8.37
CA THR A 44 25.43 -29.69 9.65
C THR A 44 24.54 -28.45 9.77
N THR A 45 24.11 -27.87 8.65
CA THR A 45 23.28 -26.66 8.66
C THR A 45 21.82 -27.06 8.79
N SER A 46 21.13 -26.51 9.81
CA SER A 46 19.69 -26.75 9.95
C SER A 46 18.89 -25.92 8.94
N SER A 47 17.84 -26.50 8.38
CA SER A 47 16.86 -25.79 7.53
C SER A 47 16.35 -24.51 8.20
N HIS A 48 16.24 -24.54 9.53
CA HIS A 48 15.84 -23.40 10.34
C HIS A 48 16.83 -22.24 10.24
N SER A 49 18.14 -22.50 10.32
CA SER A 49 19.17 -21.47 10.22
C SER A 49 19.22 -20.81 8.84
N MET A 50 19.09 -21.61 7.77
CA MET A 50 19.02 -21.08 6.39
C MET A 50 17.77 -20.21 6.17
N GLU A 51 16.62 -20.66 6.66
CA GLU A 51 15.35 -19.96 6.48
C GLU A 51 15.32 -18.59 7.20
N HIS A 52 15.94 -18.49 8.37
CA HIS A 52 15.96 -17.25 9.17
C HIS A 52 17.15 -16.35 8.84
N ASN A 53 18.01 -16.74 7.90
CA ASN A 53 19.14 -15.92 7.50
C ASN A 53 18.65 -14.70 6.69
N PRO A 54 18.90 -13.45 7.16
CA PRO A 54 18.39 -12.26 6.49
C PRO A 54 18.86 -12.12 5.03
N LYS A 55 20.08 -12.57 4.70
CA LYS A 55 20.63 -12.50 3.35
C LYS A 55 19.92 -13.46 2.39
N VAL A 56 19.64 -14.68 2.86
CA VAL A 56 18.91 -15.71 2.09
C VAL A 56 17.48 -15.23 1.81
N GLN A 57 16.79 -14.71 2.83
CA GLN A 57 15.44 -14.18 2.64
C GLN A 57 15.40 -12.97 1.70
N ALA A 58 16.37 -12.06 1.82
CA ALA A 58 16.48 -10.91 0.92
C ALA A 58 16.65 -11.36 -0.55
N ALA A 59 17.49 -12.37 -0.79
CA ALA A 59 17.69 -12.92 -2.13
C ALA A 59 16.44 -13.64 -2.67
N ILE A 60 15.73 -14.44 -1.86
CA ILE A 60 14.47 -15.07 -2.27
C ILE A 60 13.44 -14.00 -2.65
N ARG A 61 13.24 -12.99 -1.80
CA ARG A 61 12.28 -11.90 -2.10
C ARG A 61 12.66 -11.12 -3.36
N TYR A 62 13.95 -10.81 -3.53
CA TYR A 62 14.44 -10.10 -4.70
C TYR A 62 14.19 -10.91 -5.98
N LEU A 63 14.53 -12.20 -6.01
CA LEU A 63 14.37 -13.04 -7.20
C LEU A 63 12.90 -13.36 -7.49
N ILE A 64 12.05 -13.53 -6.46
CA ILE A 64 10.60 -13.64 -6.66
C ILE A 64 10.10 -12.36 -7.31
N ARG A 65 10.44 -11.19 -6.75
CA ARG A 65 10.01 -9.89 -7.30
C ARG A 65 10.47 -9.71 -8.75
N GLU A 66 11.71 -10.04 -9.06
CA GLU A 66 12.26 -9.96 -10.42
C GLU A 66 11.49 -10.90 -11.37
N SER A 67 11.24 -12.15 -10.94
CA SER A 67 10.48 -13.10 -11.74
C SER A 67 9.01 -12.69 -11.92
N THR A 68 8.39 -12.08 -10.91
CA THR A 68 7.02 -11.56 -11.02
C THR A 68 6.96 -10.25 -11.77
N ALA A 69 8.01 -9.43 -11.78
CA ALA A 69 8.08 -8.22 -12.61
C ALA A 69 8.20 -8.58 -14.09
N SER A 70 8.76 -9.76 -14.41
CA SER A 70 8.77 -10.31 -15.78
C SER A 70 7.44 -10.96 -16.20
N VAL A 71 6.54 -11.25 -15.25
CA VAL A 71 5.14 -11.51 -15.54
C VAL A 71 4.51 -10.13 -15.66
N GLU A 72 4.13 -9.70 -16.87
CA GLU A 72 3.55 -8.37 -17.12
C GLU A 72 2.57 -8.00 -15.99
N GLU A 73 2.90 -6.95 -15.24
CA GLU A 73 2.00 -6.41 -14.23
C GLU A 73 0.70 -6.06 -14.95
N LEU A 74 -0.38 -6.80 -14.67
CA LEU A 74 -1.71 -6.51 -15.20
C LEU A 74 -2.03 -5.04 -14.90
N THR A 75 -1.99 -4.21 -15.93
CA THR A 75 -2.23 -2.79 -15.77
C THR A 75 -3.73 -2.56 -15.63
N LYS A 76 -4.12 -1.39 -15.10
CA LYS A 76 -5.53 -0.98 -15.07
C LYS A 76 -6.14 -0.96 -16.48
N SER A 77 -5.35 -0.67 -17.51
CA SER A 77 -5.77 -0.74 -18.92
C SER A 77 -6.00 -2.18 -19.40
N ASP A 78 -5.18 -3.14 -19.00
CA ASP A 78 -5.35 -4.54 -19.41
C ASP A 78 -6.63 -5.12 -18.80
N VAL A 79 -6.88 -4.79 -17.52
CA VAL A 79 -8.11 -5.18 -16.81
C VAL A 79 -9.34 -4.55 -17.48
N MET A 80 -9.27 -3.25 -17.83
CA MET A 80 -10.37 -2.58 -18.52
C MET A 80 -10.64 -3.20 -19.90
N THR A 81 -9.60 -3.53 -20.65
CA THR A 81 -9.71 -4.17 -21.96
C THR A 81 -10.38 -5.53 -21.84
N GLY A 82 -9.94 -6.38 -20.90
CA GLY A 82 -10.56 -7.67 -20.65
C GLY A 82 -12.02 -7.57 -20.17
N MET A 83 -12.38 -6.53 -19.40
CA MET A 83 -13.78 -6.29 -19.03
C MET A 83 -14.63 -5.86 -20.22
N MET A 84 -14.09 -5.08 -21.16
CA MET A 84 -14.80 -4.72 -22.40
C MET A 84 -15.00 -5.94 -23.31
N ASP A 85 -14.04 -6.87 -23.35
CA ASP A 85 -14.22 -8.15 -24.06
C ASP A 85 -15.32 -8.99 -23.41
N ALA A 86 -15.40 -9.00 -22.07
CA ALA A 86 -16.50 -9.67 -21.36
C ALA A 86 -17.87 -9.03 -21.63
N VAL A 87 -17.93 -7.69 -21.77
CA VAL A 87 -19.14 -6.97 -22.19
C VAL A 87 -19.57 -7.43 -23.59
N ASN A 88 -18.63 -7.56 -24.53
CA ASN A 88 -18.92 -8.02 -25.89
C ASN A 88 -19.35 -9.50 -25.94
N ALA A 89 -18.85 -10.32 -25.02
CA ALA A 89 -19.17 -11.75 -24.93
C ALA A 89 -20.44 -12.06 -24.13
N ALA A 90 -21.02 -11.09 -23.43
CA ALA A 90 -22.20 -11.29 -22.60
C ALA A 90 -23.40 -11.74 -23.45
N ALA A 91 -24.00 -12.88 -23.09
CA ALA A 91 -25.13 -13.45 -23.81
C ALA A 91 -26.48 -12.99 -23.23
N THR A 92 -26.48 -12.55 -21.98
CA THR A 92 -27.70 -12.13 -21.27
C THR A 92 -27.60 -10.69 -20.76
N ALA A 93 -28.76 -10.05 -20.59
CA ALA A 93 -28.83 -8.72 -19.98
C ALA A 93 -28.25 -8.70 -18.55
N SER A 94 -28.37 -9.80 -17.81
CA SER A 94 -27.81 -9.92 -16.46
C SER A 94 -26.27 -9.90 -16.47
N GLU A 95 -25.65 -10.66 -17.38
CA GLU A 95 -24.19 -10.68 -17.55
C GLU A 95 -23.67 -9.31 -17.97
N LEU A 96 -24.36 -8.64 -18.90
CA LEU A 96 -24.03 -7.31 -19.35
C LEU A 96 -24.06 -6.29 -18.20
N VAL A 97 -25.12 -6.30 -17.39
CA VAL A 97 -25.25 -5.41 -16.22
C VAL A 97 -24.17 -5.70 -15.18
N MET A 98 -23.81 -6.96 -14.95
CA MET A 98 -22.73 -7.31 -14.03
C MET A 98 -21.38 -6.79 -14.52
N ALA A 99 -21.06 -6.96 -15.80
CA ALA A 99 -19.82 -6.46 -16.39
C ALA A 99 -19.69 -4.93 -16.23
N TRP A 100 -20.76 -4.19 -16.57
CA TRP A 100 -20.77 -2.73 -16.38
C TRP A 100 -20.67 -2.29 -14.92
N ARG A 101 -21.25 -3.06 -13.98
CA ARG A 101 -21.15 -2.76 -12.55
C ARG A 101 -19.72 -2.89 -12.04
N GLU A 102 -18.99 -3.90 -12.47
CA GLU A 102 -17.59 -4.08 -12.09
C GLU A 102 -16.69 -3.00 -12.70
N ILE A 103 -16.95 -2.59 -13.96
CA ILE A 103 -16.27 -1.44 -14.58
C ILE A 103 -16.50 -0.17 -13.76
N GLY A 104 -17.74 0.11 -13.34
CA GLY A 104 -18.06 1.29 -12.52
C GLY A 104 -17.35 1.28 -11.16
N LYS A 105 -17.17 0.12 -10.53
CA LYS A 105 -16.37 -0.01 -9.30
C LYS A 105 -14.89 0.26 -9.55
N LEU A 106 -14.33 -0.27 -10.64
CA LEU A 106 -12.93 -0.05 -11.03
C LEU A 106 -12.62 1.44 -11.30
N LEU A 107 -13.61 2.18 -11.80
CA LEU A 107 -13.53 3.62 -12.05
C LEU A 107 -13.83 4.48 -10.82
N GLY A 108 -14.22 3.88 -9.68
CA GLY A 108 -14.57 4.63 -8.48
C GLY A 108 -15.94 5.34 -8.56
N ALA A 109 -16.77 5.01 -9.56
CA ALA A 109 -18.10 5.64 -9.73
C ALA A 109 -19.07 5.34 -8.57
N TYR A 110 -18.74 4.34 -7.73
CA TYR A 110 -19.51 3.94 -6.56
C TYR A 110 -18.75 4.16 -5.24
N GLU A 111 -17.59 4.81 -5.24
CA GLU A 111 -16.88 5.10 -4.00
C GLU A 111 -17.64 6.20 -3.22
N PRO A 112 -18.00 5.96 -1.95
CA PRO A 112 -18.64 6.98 -1.13
C PRO A 112 -17.66 8.12 -0.82
N GLU A 113 -18.08 9.38 -0.98
CA GLU A 113 -17.30 10.54 -0.54
C GLU A 113 -17.03 10.45 0.97
N ARG A 114 -15.81 10.05 1.33
CA ARG A 114 -15.38 10.04 2.74
C ARG A 114 -15.00 11.45 3.17
N LYS A 115 -15.94 12.18 3.79
CA LYS A 115 -15.64 13.41 4.50
C LYS A 115 -14.93 13.07 5.81
N ILE A 116 -13.62 13.27 5.87
CA ILE A 116 -12.85 13.15 7.10
C ILE A 116 -13.09 14.43 7.90
N LEU A 117 -13.80 14.32 9.03
CA LEU A 117 -13.90 15.39 10.00
C LEU A 117 -12.75 15.23 10.99
N GLU A 118 -11.74 16.09 10.90
CA GLU A 118 -10.70 16.17 11.91
C GLU A 118 -11.23 16.97 13.11
N ILE A 119 -11.67 16.26 14.14
CA ILE A 119 -12.02 16.86 15.42
C ILE A 119 -10.73 16.99 16.21
N ARG A 120 -10.24 18.24 16.36
CA ARG A 120 -9.10 18.56 17.22
C ARG A 120 -9.62 19.26 18.47
N ASP A 121 -9.25 18.72 19.63
CA ASP A 121 -9.45 19.40 20.90
C ASP A 121 -8.34 20.45 21.07
N TYR A 122 -8.74 21.71 21.22
CA TYR A 122 -7.83 22.81 21.50
C TYR A 122 -7.75 23.04 23.00
N THR A 123 -6.53 23.19 23.51
CA THR A 123 -6.33 23.68 24.88
C THR A 123 -6.64 25.18 24.96
N THR A 124 -6.95 25.68 26.16
CA THR A 124 -7.26 27.10 26.39
C THR A 124 -6.10 28.02 26.00
N ASP A 125 -4.87 27.55 26.11
CA ASP A 125 -3.68 28.34 25.80
C ASP A 125 -3.42 28.38 24.29
N GLU A 126 -3.72 27.30 23.56
CA GLU A 126 -3.71 27.30 22.10
C GLU A 126 -4.76 28.25 21.53
N LEU A 127 -5.97 28.30 22.10
CA LEU A 127 -7.02 29.23 21.68
C LEU A 127 -6.64 30.70 21.86
N LYS A 128 -5.91 31.04 22.93
CA LYS A 128 -5.42 32.41 23.19
C LYS A 128 -4.26 32.82 22.30
N ALA A 129 -3.52 31.84 21.78
CA ALA A 129 -2.39 32.08 20.87
C ALA A 129 -2.82 32.21 19.40
N LEU A 130 -4.07 31.87 19.06
CA LEU A 130 -4.63 32.07 17.73
C LEU A 130 -4.92 33.56 17.47
N SER A 131 -4.81 33.95 16.20
CA SER A 131 -5.26 35.28 15.77
C SER A 131 -6.79 35.36 15.81
N ASP A 132 -7.35 36.56 16.00
CA ASP A 132 -8.81 36.78 16.01
C ASP A 132 -9.50 36.23 14.75
N LYS A 133 -8.83 36.36 13.59
CA LYS A 133 -9.31 35.83 12.31
C LYS A 133 -9.40 34.31 12.29
N ASP A 134 -8.46 33.62 12.93
CA ASP A 134 -8.46 32.15 12.98
C ASP A 134 -9.41 31.64 14.07
N LEU A 135 -9.58 32.40 15.15
CA LEU A 135 -10.56 32.12 16.19
C LEU A 135 -12.00 32.23 15.64
N ALA A 136 -12.28 33.24 14.81
CA ALA A 136 -13.59 33.41 14.16
C ALA A 136 -13.95 32.24 13.22
N LYS A 137 -12.95 31.62 12.57
CA LYS A 137 -13.16 30.42 11.74
C LYS A 137 -13.51 29.19 12.60
N LEU A 138 -12.93 29.06 13.80
CA LEU A 138 -13.23 27.98 14.73
C LEU A 138 -14.62 28.09 15.35
N ALA A 139 -15.10 29.32 15.61
CA ALA A 139 -16.43 29.58 16.17
C ALA A 139 -17.59 29.22 15.23
N GLY A 140 -17.28 28.89 13.97
CA GLY A 140 -18.23 28.45 12.97
C GLY A 140 -19.06 29.58 12.35
N PRO A 141 -19.87 29.26 11.33
CA PRO A 141 -20.57 30.25 10.51
C PRO A 141 -21.61 31.11 11.28
N SER A 142 -21.95 30.75 12.51
CA SER A 142 -22.86 31.55 13.35
C SER A 142 -22.22 32.84 13.87
N LEU A 143 -20.89 32.94 13.93
CA LEU A 143 -20.19 34.15 14.41
C LEU A 143 -19.60 34.98 13.26
N ALA A 144 -19.17 34.33 12.17
CA ALA A 144 -18.55 35.00 11.03
C ALA A 144 -19.49 36.06 10.39
N ASN A 145 -20.80 35.83 10.41
CA ASN A 145 -21.79 36.77 9.86
C ASN A 145 -22.20 37.90 10.82
N VAL A 146 -21.71 37.90 12.08
CA VAL A 146 -22.10 38.87 13.11
C VAL A 146 -21.10 40.03 13.21
N ILE A 147 -19.86 39.81 12.78
CA ILE A 147 -18.76 40.76 13.00
C ILE A 147 -18.69 41.82 11.87
N GLU A 148 -19.26 41.56 10.69
CA GLU A 148 -19.19 42.51 9.57
C GLU A 148 -20.08 43.75 9.75
N ASP A 149 -21.09 43.71 10.62
CA ASP A 149 -22.09 44.80 10.79
C ASP A 149 -22.05 45.53 12.15
N ALA A 150 -21.02 45.29 12.98
CA ALA A 150 -20.94 45.92 14.30
C ALA A 150 -20.21 47.27 14.25
N GLU A 151 -20.92 48.35 13.90
CA GLU A 151 -20.49 49.72 14.23
C GLU A 151 -20.64 49.95 15.74
N PHE A 152 -19.52 50.02 16.47
CA PHE A 152 -19.52 50.34 17.89
C PHE A 152 -19.60 51.87 18.07
N GLU A 153 -20.76 52.35 18.51
CA GLU A 153 -20.91 53.74 18.97
C GLU A 153 -20.37 53.85 20.41
N GLU A 154 -19.31 54.63 20.60
CA GLU A 154 -18.75 54.92 21.91
C GLU A 154 -19.66 55.93 22.62
N VAL A 155 -20.37 55.49 23.66
CA VAL A 155 -21.22 56.36 24.47
C VAL A 155 -20.33 57.05 25.51
N GLY A 156 -20.01 58.32 25.27
CA GLY A 156 -19.39 59.22 26.23
C GLY A 156 -20.35 59.74 27.29
#